data_AF-A0A9P9PIS9-F1
#
_entry.id   AF-A0A9P9PIS9-F1
#
_cell.length_a   1.000
_cell.length_b   1.000
_cell.length_c   1.000
_cell.angle_alpha   90.00
_cell.angle_beta   90.00
_cell.angle_gamma   90.00
#
_symmetry.space_group_name_H-M   'P 1'
#
loop_
_entity.id
_entity.type
_entity.pdbx_description
1 polymer ?
#
loop_
_entity_poly.entity_id
_entity_poly.type
_entity_poly.pdbx_seq_one_letter_code
_entity_poly.pdbx_strand_id
1 'polypeptide(L)'
;MGTYLNPFSDRILGKRAAQAPEPCNNPDILPIFEHAITPFYNDTDGRWLAVEKTPSQYLRCIIQAPEDMVETCVTSSIRKLQWLPNRLIIYGGQKKCSTRVQLMVMTIMIMVLEAVHLAGEIWWTRRKRKTDPDYGRSFSWVGLFRAVILGIGTPLVCALIIRTQFPENSLAAALGLYLLTPRAAPIIAFLSGIFLSKGFGIQTLLVDLVSAGAALVLYNLPLKVWTGPMASAQFSEGAPSTTFLYMGIYLATVPAGVVFFIYQLIILLAVFLLIWSMVGKNKGLAKAAGYLIGLWIIMWIWIVSFAVFAIAEVVWLAFYKKKNGGKFPVLEDLRGWFSREGSSLGFFLKRYVYWAWVIVSFAVAVGRWMFFNELLQLVGGAFCPDSLKGATAASILITWAAIVSNVLLKLQGLAL
;
A
#
# COMPACT_ATOMS: atom_id res chain seq x y z
N MET A 1 -10.41 -57.77 4.05
CA MET A 1 -10.27 -56.31 3.87
C MET A 1 -10.98 -55.65 5.04
N GLY A 2 -10.39 -55.28 6.17
CA GLY A 2 -9.02 -54.83 6.44
C GLY A 2 -9.14 -53.58 7.32
N THR A 3 -9.59 -53.79 8.56
CA THR A 3 -9.76 -52.87 9.70
C THR A 3 -8.59 -51.92 9.95
N TYR A 4 -8.86 -50.67 10.39
CA TYR A 4 -8.17 -49.96 11.48
C TYR A 4 -9.00 -48.73 11.93
N LEU A 5 -10.02 -48.95 12.74
CA LEU A 5 -10.54 -47.95 13.67
C LEU A 5 -9.57 -47.89 14.85
N ASN A 6 -8.95 -46.74 15.08
CA ASN A 6 -7.99 -46.52 16.15
C ASN A 6 -8.72 -46.20 17.47
N PRO A 7 -8.80 -47.12 18.46
CA PRO A 7 -9.60 -46.92 19.67
C PRO A 7 -8.84 -46.11 20.76
N PHE A 8 -7.64 -45.61 20.47
CA PHE A 8 -6.80 -44.94 21.47
C PHE A 8 -6.97 -43.41 21.54
N SER A 9 -7.72 -42.80 20.61
CA SER A 9 -7.96 -41.35 20.59
C SER A 9 -8.93 -40.88 21.68
N ASP A 10 -10.01 -41.63 21.94
CA ASP A 10 -11.12 -41.12 22.75
C ASP A 10 -10.88 -41.19 24.26
N ARG A 11 -9.99 -42.07 24.73
CA ARG A 11 -9.73 -42.22 26.17
C ARG A 11 -8.78 -41.19 26.77
N ILE A 12 -7.95 -40.54 25.96
CA ILE A 12 -7.00 -39.52 26.42
C ILE A 12 -7.59 -38.11 26.23
N LEU A 13 -8.43 -37.90 25.21
CA LEU A 13 -9.07 -36.61 24.95
C LEU A 13 -10.29 -36.34 25.85
N GLY A 14 -11.05 -37.39 26.25
CA GLY A 14 -12.21 -37.24 27.13
C GLY A 14 -11.88 -36.77 28.55
N LYS A 15 -10.65 -37.01 29.05
CA LYS A 15 -10.27 -36.62 30.42
C LYS A 15 -9.59 -35.25 30.54
N ARG A 16 -9.07 -34.66 29.45
CA ARG A 16 -8.54 -33.28 29.46
C ARG A 16 -9.59 -32.23 29.10
N ALA A 17 -10.66 -32.59 28.38
CA ALA A 17 -11.73 -31.67 28.04
C ALA A 17 -12.59 -31.24 29.26
N ALA A 18 -12.58 -32.03 30.34
CA ALA A 18 -13.35 -31.74 31.56
C ALA A 18 -12.65 -30.76 32.53
N GLN A 19 -11.45 -30.25 32.21
CA GLN A 19 -10.70 -29.32 33.06
C GLN A 19 -10.39 -27.97 32.39
N ALA A 20 -10.97 -27.69 31.22
CA ALA A 20 -10.84 -26.37 30.62
C ALA A 20 -11.83 -25.39 31.27
N PRO A 21 -11.40 -24.19 31.70
CA PRO A 21 -12.29 -23.16 32.21
C PRO A 21 -13.29 -22.78 31.11
N GLU A 22 -14.56 -22.76 31.52
CA GLU A 22 -15.82 -22.51 30.79
C GLU A 22 -15.77 -22.36 29.25
N PRO A 23 -16.45 -23.24 28.48
CA PRO A 23 -16.56 -23.08 27.04
C PRO A 23 -17.42 -21.86 26.68
N CYS A 24 -17.00 -21.12 25.65
CA CYS A 24 -17.79 -20.03 25.05
C CYS A 24 -19.23 -20.50 24.75
N ASN A 25 -20.18 -20.01 25.55
CA ASN A 25 -21.61 -20.31 25.44
C ASN A 25 -22.24 -19.55 24.28
N ASN A 26 -22.16 -20.10 23.06
CA ASN A 26 -23.12 -19.77 22.00
C ASN A 26 -23.32 -20.98 21.06
N PRO A 27 -24.33 -21.84 21.29
CA PRO A 27 -24.51 -23.11 20.56
C PRO A 27 -25.24 -23.01 19.21
N ASP A 28 -25.86 -21.88 18.85
CA ASP A 28 -26.90 -21.88 17.79
C ASP A 28 -26.43 -21.62 16.34
N ILE A 29 -25.13 -21.71 16.04
CA ILE A 29 -24.62 -21.35 14.70
C ILE A 29 -24.22 -22.55 13.85
N LEU A 30 -24.08 -23.76 14.43
CA LEU A 30 -23.69 -24.97 13.71
C LEU A 30 -24.60 -25.36 12.52
N PRO A 31 -25.94 -25.36 12.65
CA PRO A 31 -26.81 -25.86 11.56
C PRO A 31 -26.89 -24.91 10.35
N ILE A 32 -26.60 -23.62 10.55
CA ILE A 32 -26.52 -22.63 9.44
C ILE A 32 -25.28 -22.88 8.58
N PHE A 33 -24.20 -23.39 9.17
CA PHE A 33 -22.96 -23.69 8.46
C PHE A 33 -23.01 -25.02 7.71
N GLU A 34 -23.66 -26.05 8.25
CA GLU A 34 -23.75 -27.35 7.58
C GLU A 34 -24.54 -27.30 6.26
N HIS A 35 -25.58 -26.46 6.16
CA HIS A 35 -26.38 -26.34 4.93
C HIS A 35 -25.74 -25.49 3.82
N ALA A 36 -24.78 -24.62 4.14
CA ALA A 36 -24.15 -23.75 3.14
C ALA A 36 -22.95 -24.38 2.42
N ILE A 37 -22.42 -25.50 2.92
CA ILE A 37 -21.08 -26.00 2.56
C ILE A 37 -21.10 -27.41 1.92
N THR A 38 -22.25 -28.08 1.90
CA THR A 38 -22.45 -29.39 1.26
C THR A 38 -22.02 -29.50 -0.22
N PRO A 39 -21.93 -28.45 -1.06
CA PRO A 39 -21.44 -28.60 -2.43
C PRO A 39 -19.90 -28.70 -2.58
N PHE A 40 -19.10 -28.40 -1.56
CA PHE A 40 -17.67 -28.06 -1.73
C PHE A 40 -16.69 -29.18 -1.33
N TYR A 41 -17.07 -30.44 -1.51
CA TYR A 41 -16.30 -31.62 -1.07
C TYR A 41 -15.02 -31.90 -1.88
N ASN A 42 -14.66 -31.06 -2.86
CA ASN A 42 -13.41 -31.19 -3.61
C ASN A 42 -12.27 -30.44 -2.92
N ASP A 43 -11.14 -31.13 -2.77
CA ASP A 43 -9.97 -30.90 -1.89
C ASP A 43 -9.25 -29.54 -2.03
N THR A 44 -9.68 -28.68 -2.96
CA THR A 44 -9.22 -27.29 -3.13
C THR A 44 -10.09 -26.28 -2.36
N ASP A 45 -11.40 -26.52 -2.26
CA ASP A 45 -12.35 -25.54 -1.74
C ASP A 45 -12.41 -25.53 -0.20
N GLY A 46 -12.04 -26.65 0.43
CA GLY A 46 -11.88 -26.72 1.89
C GLY A 46 -10.69 -25.88 2.41
N ARG A 47 -9.62 -25.76 1.63
CA ARG A 47 -8.45 -24.93 1.99
C ARG A 47 -8.81 -23.44 2.05
N TRP A 48 -9.61 -23.02 1.07
CA TRP A 48 -10.19 -21.68 0.98
C TRP A 48 -11.00 -21.32 2.22
N LEU A 49 -11.90 -22.20 2.64
CA LEU A 49 -12.76 -21.93 3.80
C LEU A 49 -11.94 -21.78 5.09
N ALA A 50 -10.87 -22.58 5.24
CA ALA A 50 -9.98 -22.48 6.39
C ALA A 50 -9.17 -21.17 6.37
N VAL A 51 -8.51 -20.81 5.27
CA VAL A 51 -7.64 -19.62 5.19
C VAL A 51 -8.44 -18.31 5.22
N GLU A 52 -9.60 -18.24 4.56
CA GLU A 52 -10.47 -17.06 4.55
C GLU A 52 -11.17 -16.86 5.90
N LYS A 53 -11.59 -17.96 6.55
CA LYS A 53 -12.29 -17.88 7.84
C LYS A 53 -11.34 -17.79 9.04
N THR A 54 -10.07 -18.20 8.95
CA THR A 54 -9.15 -18.18 10.11
C THR A 54 -8.91 -16.76 10.64
N PRO A 55 -8.64 -15.73 9.82
CA PRO A 55 -8.51 -14.35 10.30
C PRO A 55 -9.83 -13.80 10.87
N SER A 56 -10.97 -14.12 10.26
CA SER A 56 -12.28 -13.66 10.76
C SER A 56 -12.70 -14.37 12.05
N GLN A 57 -12.37 -15.65 12.21
CA GLN A 57 -12.56 -16.40 13.46
C GLN A 57 -11.57 -15.95 14.54
N TYR A 58 -10.31 -15.68 14.19
CA TYR A 58 -9.32 -15.09 15.09
C TYR A 58 -9.80 -13.74 15.61
N LEU A 59 -10.29 -12.88 14.72
CA LEU A 59 -10.85 -11.60 15.11
C LEU A 59 -12.09 -11.75 16.00
N ARG A 60 -12.99 -12.68 15.66
CA ARG A 60 -14.17 -12.98 16.47
C ARG A 60 -13.77 -13.41 17.88
N CYS A 61 -12.77 -14.27 17.99
CA CYS A 61 -12.25 -14.75 19.26
C CYS A 61 -11.53 -13.68 20.08
N ILE A 62 -10.81 -12.76 19.44
CA ILE A 62 -10.25 -11.57 20.11
C ILE A 62 -11.35 -10.68 20.69
N ILE A 63 -12.47 -10.53 19.98
CA ILE A 63 -13.58 -9.70 20.46
C ILE A 63 -14.31 -10.41 21.62
N GLN A 64 -14.45 -11.73 21.56
CA GLN A 64 -15.27 -12.51 22.48
C GLN A 64 -14.52 -13.06 23.70
N ALA A 65 -13.19 -13.17 23.63
CA ALA A 65 -12.37 -13.80 24.66
C ALA A 65 -11.13 -12.94 24.99
N PRO A 66 -10.65 -12.97 26.24
CA PRO A 66 -9.40 -12.31 26.61
C PRO A 66 -8.21 -12.92 25.84
N GLU A 67 -7.15 -12.13 25.63
CA GLU A 67 -6.03 -12.44 24.73
C GLU A 67 -5.38 -13.81 24.98
N ASP A 68 -5.32 -14.24 26.25
CA ASP A 68 -4.78 -15.54 26.68
C ASP A 68 -5.66 -16.73 26.28
N MET A 69 -6.96 -16.50 26.02
CA MET A 69 -7.94 -17.50 25.60
C MET A 69 -8.23 -17.48 24.09
N VAL A 70 -7.70 -16.52 23.34
CA VAL A 70 -7.95 -16.39 21.89
C VAL A 70 -7.50 -17.63 21.14
N GLU A 71 -6.31 -18.16 21.43
CA GLU A 71 -5.80 -19.39 20.82
C GLU A 71 -6.78 -20.56 21.07
N THR A 72 -7.28 -20.70 22.29
CA THR A 72 -8.23 -21.75 22.68
C THR A 72 -9.59 -21.55 22.01
N CYS A 73 -10.05 -20.30 21.87
CA CYS A 73 -11.29 -19.96 21.16
C CYS A 73 -11.19 -20.28 19.66
N VAL A 74 -10.07 -19.95 19.03
CA VAL A 74 -9.86 -20.18 17.59
C VAL A 74 -9.67 -21.66 17.33
N THR A 75 -8.83 -22.33 18.11
CA THR A 75 -8.63 -23.78 17.97
C THR A 75 -9.89 -24.57 18.30
N SER A 76 -10.71 -24.16 19.27
CA SER A 76 -12.00 -24.82 19.55
C SER A 76 -13.04 -24.57 18.44
N SER A 77 -13.07 -23.37 17.86
CA SER A 77 -13.93 -23.06 16.70
C SER A 77 -13.49 -23.82 15.45
N ILE A 78 -12.19 -23.93 15.20
CA ILE A 78 -11.63 -24.72 14.10
C ILE A 78 -11.80 -26.22 14.36
N ARG A 79 -11.69 -26.69 15.61
CA ARG A 79 -11.98 -28.09 15.99
C ARG A 79 -13.44 -28.47 15.83
N LYS A 80 -14.38 -27.53 15.68
CA LYS A 80 -15.77 -27.86 15.29
C LYS A 80 -15.89 -28.18 13.80
N LEU A 81 -14.87 -27.88 12.99
CA LEU A 81 -14.75 -28.26 11.57
C LEU A 81 -14.00 -29.60 11.42
N GLN A 82 -14.34 -30.61 12.22
CA GLN A 82 -13.64 -31.91 12.33
C GLN A 82 -13.52 -32.70 11.02
N TRP A 83 -14.25 -32.31 9.99
CA TRP A 83 -14.24 -32.92 8.66
C TRP A 83 -13.08 -32.44 7.79
N LEU A 84 -12.37 -31.35 8.15
CA LEU A 84 -11.17 -30.94 7.44
C LEU A 84 -9.95 -31.77 7.89
N PRO A 85 -9.20 -32.38 6.94
CA PRO A 85 -7.94 -33.05 7.23
C PRO A 85 -7.03 -32.21 8.13
N ASN A 86 -6.43 -32.82 9.17
CA ASN A 86 -5.50 -32.14 10.10
C ASN A 86 -4.35 -31.36 9.42
N ARG A 87 -4.06 -31.67 8.15
CA ARG A 87 -3.04 -30.99 7.32
C ARG A 87 -3.49 -29.63 6.79
N LEU A 88 -4.79 -29.32 6.83
CA LEU A 88 -5.40 -28.07 6.37
C LEU A 88 -5.71 -27.10 7.50
N ILE A 89 -5.61 -27.55 8.76
CA ILE A 89 -5.77 -26.73 9.95
C ILE A 89 -4.44 -26.01 10.20
N ILE A 90 -4.21 -24.90 9.51
CA ILE A 90 -3.04 -24.03 9.72
C ILE A 90 -3.45 -22.94 10.70
N TYR A 91 -3.62 -23.29 11.98
CA TYR A 91 -3.50 -22.29 13.04
C TYR A 91 -2.04 -22.22 13.45
N GLY A 92 -1.30 -21.30 12.82
CA GLY A 92 0.12 -21.05 13.11
C GLY A 92 0.35 -19.99 14.19
N GLY A 93 -0.71 -19.56 14.90
CA GLY A 93 -0.64 -18.50 15.90
C GLY A 93 0.27 -18.90 17.06
N GLN A 94 1.52 -18.44 17.04
CA GLN A 94 2.38 -18.49 18.21
C GLN A 94 2.01 -17.35 19.15
N LYS A 95 1.91 -17.64 20.46
CA LYS A 95 1.72 -16.66 21.55
C LYS A 95 2.66 -15.44 21.52
N LYS A 96 3.76 -15.50 20.78
CA LYS A 96 4.69 -14.39 20.53
C LYS A 96 5.19 -14.42 19.09
N CYS A 97 4.34 -14.01 18.16
CA CYS A 97 4.84 -13.76 16.81
C CYS A 97 5.73 -12.51 16.80
N SER A 98 7.06 -12.69 16.69
CA SER A 98 7.96 -11.54 16.56
C SER A 98 7.80 -10.79 15.22
N THR A 99 6.98 -11.29 14.29
CA THR A 99 6.77 -10.70 12.97
C THR A 99 6.23 -9.27 13.04
N ARG A 100 5.37 -8.93 14.00
CA ARG A 100 4.92 -7.53 14.21
C ARG A 100 6.11 -6.61 14.51
N VAL A 101 6.92 -6.99 15.48
CA VAL A 101 8.12 -6.22 15.87
C VAL A 101 9.10 -6.16 14.71
N GLN A 102 9.33 -7.29 14.02
CA GLN A 102 10.21 -7.36 12.85
C GLN A 102 9.71 -6.43 11.74
N LEU A 103 8.43 -6.47 11.36
CA LEU A 103 7.88 -5.59 10.33
C LEU A 103 8.01 -4.12 10.72
N MET A 104 7.67 -3.76 11.97
CA MET A 104 7.85 -2.39 12.45
C MET A 104 9.30 -1.95 12.39
N VAL A 105 10.22 -2.77 12.92
CA VAL A 105 11.67 -2.49 12.88
C VAL A 105 12.14 -2.32 11.44
N MET A 106 11.68 -3.17 10.51
CA MET A 106 12.05 -3.11 9.11
C MET A 106 11.49 -1.86 8.42
N THR A 107 10.22 -1.50 8.67
CA THR A 107 9.63 -0.24 8.17
C THR A 107 10.42 0.97 8.71
N ILE A 108 10.80 0.95 10.00
CA ILE A 108 11.66 1.97 10.59
C ILE A 108 13.02 2.01 9.91
N MET A 109 13.67 0.87 9.68
CA MET A 109 14.96 0.79 8.98
C MET A 109 14.86 1.36 7.57
N ILE A 110 13.78 1.10 6.82
CA ILE A 110 13.54 1.68 5.50
C ILE A 110 13.44 3.20 5.58
N MET A 111 12.68 3.73 6.54
CA MET A 111 12.59 5.18 6.74
C MET A 111 13.94 5.80 7.12
N VAL A 112 14.73 5.13 7.97
CA VAL A 112 16.08 5.56 8.34
C VAL A 112 16.99 5.56 7.10
N LEU A 113 16.93 4.53 6.27
CA LEU A 113 17.70 4.45 5.04
C LEU A 113 17.33 5.57 4.06
N GLU A 114 16.05 5.89 3.94
CA GLU A 114 15.56 7.04 3.16
C GLU A 114 16.02 8.39 3.73
N ALA A 115 16.03 8.54 5.06
CA ALA A 115 16.51 9.74 5.73
C ALA A 115 18.03 9.93 5.56
N VAL A 116 18.82 8.85 5.66
CA VAL A 116 20.27 8.86 5.39
C VAL A 116 20.54 9.23 3.94
N HIS A 117 19.80 8.65 3.00
CA HIS A 117 19.89 9.01 1.59
C HIS A 117 19.60 10.50 1.39
N LEU A 118 18.52 11.02 1.98
CA LEU A 118 18.16 12.43 1.90
C LEU A 118 19.25 13.35 2.48
N ALA A 119 19.84 12.98 3.63
CA ALA A 119 20.95 13.72 4.21
C ALA A 119 22.16 13.76 3.26
N GLY A 120 22.48 12.62 2.63
CA GLY A 120 23.51 12.52 1.58
C GLY A 120 23.21 13.42 0.38
N GLU A 121 21.96 13.44 -0.08
CA GLU A 121 21.50 14.31 -1.18
C GLU A 121 21.60 15.80 -0.83
N ILE A 122 21.20 16.18 0.39
CA ILE A 122 21.35 17.55 0.90
C ILE A 122 22.83 17.95 0.91
N TRP A 123 23.69 17.09 1.46
CA TRP A 123 25.11 17.34 1.52
C TRP A 123 25.75 17.47 0.13
N TRP A 124 25.45 16.53 -0.76
CA TRP A 124 25.96 16.52 -2.13
C TRP A 124 25.51 17.75 -2.92
N THR A 125 24.22 18.08 -2.85
CA THR A 125 23.64 19.25 -3.52
C THR A 125 24.28 20.54 -3.01
N ARG A 126 24.47 20.68 -1.69
CA ARG A 126 25.17 21.84 -1.12
C ARG A 126 26.61 21.96 -1.62
N ARG A 127 27.32 20.83 -1.76
CA ARG A 127 28.69 20.81 -2.29
C ARG A 127 28.72 21.22 -3.77
N LYS A 128 27.85 20.66 -4.61
CA LYS A 128 27.77 20.97 -6.04
C LYS A 128 27.25 22.38 -6.34
N ARG A 129 26.39 22.94 -5.48
CA ARG A 129 25.93 24.33 -5.61
C ARG A 129 27.04 25.37 -5.49
N LYS A 130 28.18 25.02 -4.89
CA LYS A 130 29.37 25.89 -4.87
C LYS A 130 29.99 26.03 -6.26
N THR A 131 29.87 25.02 -7.11
CA THR A 131 30.41 25.00 -8.48
C THR A 131 29.37 25.33 -9.53
N ASP A 132 28.11 24.97 -9.30
CA ASP A 132 26.99 25.17 -10.21
C ASP A 132 25.76 25.64 -9.41
N PRO A 133 25.44 26.96 -9.41
CA PRO A 133 24.36 27.54 -8.60
C PRO A 133 22.97 26.96 -8.88
N ASP A 134 22.77 26.38 -10.07
CA ASP A 134 21.49 25.83 -10.50
C ASP A 134 21.38 24.32 -10.28
N TYR A 135 22.46 23.68 -9.80
CA TYR A 135 22.46 22.26 -9.47
C TYR A 135 21.38 21.90 -8.44
N GLY A 136 20.55 20.92 -8.81
CA GLY A 136 19.49 20.40 -7.97
C GLY A 136 18.38 21.41 -7.69
N ARG A 137 18.17 22.43 -8.54
CA ARG A 137 16.98 23.31 -8.51
C ARG A 137 15.79 22.73 -9.26
N SER A 138 15.99 21.78 -10.14
CA SER A 138 14.97 21.28 -11.06
C SER A 138 14.41 19.91 -10.67
N PHE A 139 13.32 19.55 -11.36
CA PHE A 139 12.83 18.18 -11.44
C PHE A 139 13.93 17.24 -11.95
N SER A 140 14.09 16.07 -11.33
CA SER A 140 15.04 15.02 -11.73
C SER A 140 14.32 13.71 -12.01
N TRP A 141 14.31 13.26 -13.25
CA TRP A 141 13.60 12.02 -13.63
C TRP A 141 14.17 10.76 -12.99
N VAL A 142 15.47 10.74 -12.71
CA VAL A 142 16.08 9.66 -11.91
C VAL A 142 15.54 9.66 -10.49
N GLY A 143 15.36 10.84 -9.88
CA GLY A 143 14.70 10.98 -8.57
C GLY A 143 13.26 10.47 -8.60
N LEU A 144 12.55 10.75 -9.69
CA LEU A 144 11.20 10.25 -9.90
C LEU A 144 11.15 8.72 -10.08
N PHE A 145 12.03 8.17 -10.92
CA PHE A 145 12.13 6.73 -11.15
C PHE A 145 12.36 5.98 -9.83
N ARG A 146 13.29 6.49 -9.01
CA ARG A 146 13.50 6.00 -7.64
C ARG A 146 12.20 6.08 -6.83
N ALA A 147 11.52 7.23 -6.83
CA ALA A 147 10.27 7.37 -6.09
C ALA A 147 9.22 6.35 -6.55
N VAL A 148 9.10 6.06 -7.85
CA VAL A 148 8.19 5.04 -8.40
C VAL A 148 8.59 3.62 -7.98
N ILE A 149 9.88 3.27 -8.02
CA ILE A 149 10.35 1.96 -7.53
C ILE A 149 10.01 1.79 -6.05
N LEU A 150 10.30 2.78 -5.22
CA LEU A 150 10.02 2.72 -3.79
C LEU A 150 8.52 2.74 -3.51
N GLY A 151 7.77 3.53 -4.29
CA GLY A 151 6.37 3.80 -4.04
C GLY A 151 5.38 2.82 -4.68
N ILE A 152 5.78 2.07 -5.70
CA ILE A 152 4.89 1.14 -6.41
C ILE A 152 5.63 -0.18 -6.67
N GLY A 153 6.88 -0.13 -7.16
CA GLY A 153 7.64 -1.33 -7.49
C GLY A 153 7.91 -2.24 -6.29
N THR A 154 8.32 -1.68 -5.16
CA THR A 154 8.61 -2.43 -3.92
C THR A 154 7.33 -3.09 -3.37
N PRO A 155 6.20 -2.37 -3.22
CA PRO A 155 4.91 -2.99 -2.91
C PRO A 155 4.50 -4.11 -3.86
N LEU A 156 4.71 -3.94 -5.17
CA LEU A 156 4.36 -4.93 -6.19
C LEU A 156 5.17 -6.21 -6.05
N VAL A 157 6.50 -6.10 -5.87
CA VAL A 157 7.35 -7.28 -5.66
C VAL A 157 7.00 -7.99 -4.35
N CYS A 158 6.74 -7.25 -3.27
CA CYS A 158 6.30 -7.84 -2.01
C CYS A 158 4.97 -8.58 -2.17
N ALA A 159 4.00 -7.99 -2.87
CA ALA A 159 2.71 -8.61 -3.16
C ALA A 159 2.85 -9.88 -4.02
N LEU A 160 3.76 -9.87 -5.01
CA LEU A 160 4.06 -11.05 -5.82
C LEU A 160 4.69 -12.18 -4.99
N ILE A 161 5.67 -11.87 -4.13
CA ILE A 161 6.28 -12.86 -3.23
C ILE A 161 5.20 -13.50 -2.35
N ILE A 162 4.35 -12.68 -1.70
CA ILE A 162 3.25 -13.21 -0.89
C ILE A 162 2.31 -14.09 -1.73
N ARG A 163 1.94 -13.65 -2.94
CA ARG A 163 1.07 -14.43 -3.82
C ARG A 163 1.66 -15.79 -4.20
N THR A 164 2.98 -15.91 -4.37
CA THR A 164 3.58 -17.22 -4.68
C THR A 164 3.38 -18.26 -3.58
N GLN A 165 3.14 -17.82 -2.34
CA GLN A 165 2.91 -18.72 -1.21
C GLN A 165 1.44 -18.83 -0.84
N PHE A 166 0.66 -17.78 -1.11
CA PHE A 166 -0.78 -17.74 -0.96
C PHE A 166 -1.42 -17.43 -2.31
N PRO A 167 -1.42 -18.38 -3.26
CA PRO A 167 -1.91 -18.16 -4.62
C PRO A 167 -3.41 -17.80 -4.65
N GLU A 168 -4.12 -18.17 -3.58
CA GLU A 168 -5.54 -17.87 -3.33
C GLU A 168 -5.78 -16.37 -3.05
N ASN A 169 -4.77 -15.63 -2.58
CA ASN A 169 -4.91 -14.20 -2.36
C ASN A 169 -4.92 -13.43 -3.69
N SER A 170 -5.93 -12.57 -3.84
CA SER A 170 -5.96 -11.61 -4.95
C SER A 170 -4.71 -10.75 -4.92
N LEU A 171 -3.97 -10.70 -6.04
CA LEU A 171 -2.79 -9.84 -6.19
C LEU A 171 -3.14 -8.38 -5.91
N ALA A 172 -4.35 -7.95 -6.31
CA ALA A 172 -4.84 -6.61 -6.06
C ALA A 172 -4.99 -6.31 -4.56
N ALA A 173 -5.50 -7.26 -3.78
CA ALA A 173 -5.65 -7.11 -2.34
C ALA A 173 -4.29 -7.04 -1.62
N ALA A 174 -3.38 -7.96 -1.97
CA ALA A 174 -2.01 -7.95 -1.44
C ALA A 174 -1.27 -6.65 -1.81
N LEU A 175 -1.39 -6.21 -3.06
CA LEU A 175 -0.81 -4.95 -3.53
C LEU A 175 -1.42 -3.74 -2.79
N GLY A 176 -2.74 -3.68 -2.63
CA GLY A 176 -3.41 -2.62 -1.89
C GLY A 176 -2.90 -2.49 -0.46
N LEU A 177 -2.71 -3.63 0.21
CA LEU A 177 -2.15 -3.69 1.57
C LEU A 177 -0.71 -3.16 1.62
N TYR A 178 0.14 -3.57 0.67
CA TYR A 178 1.52 -3.07 0.62
C TYR A 178 1.65 -1.61 0.17
N LEU A 179 0.69 -1.09 -0.61
CA LEU A 179 0.65 0.33 -0.96
C LEU A 179 0.28 1.22 0.24
N LEU A 180 -0.40 0.66 1.24
CA LEU A 180 -0.70 1.33 2.51
C LEU A 180 0.44 1.26 3.53
N THR A 181 1.59 0.68 3.18
CA THR A 181 2.76 0.70 4.07
C THR A 181 3.22 2.13 4.35
N PRO A 182 3.56 2.46 5.61
CA PRO A 182 4.01 3.80 5.95
C PRO A 182 5.28 4.21 5.19
N ARG A 183 5.38 5.50 4.86
CA ARG A 183 6.51 6.06 4.10
C ARG A 183 7.00 7.37 4.70
N ALA A 184 8.28 7.68 4.48
CA ALA A 184 8.87 8.95 4.89
C ALA A 184 8.64 10.08 3.85
N ALA A 185 7.76 9.89 2.86
CA ALA A 185 7.45 10.85 1.82
C ALA A 185 7.18 12.29 2.32
N PRO A 186 6.35 12.54 3.35
CA PRO A 186 6.11 13.90 3.83
C PRO A 186 7.35 14.52 4.50
N ILE A 187 8.15 13.72 5.22
CA ILE A 187 9.39 14.17 5.88
C ILE A 187 10.41 14.54 4.80
N ILE A 188 10.58 13.67 3.80
CA ILE A 188 11.46 13.92 2.64
C ILE A 188 11.03 15.20 1.92
N ALA A 189 9.74 15.35 1.64
CA ALA A 189 9.22 16.52 0.97
C ALA A 189 9.46 17.78 1.80
N PHE A 190 9.06 17.79 3.07
CA PHE A 190 9.28 18.93 3.97
C PHE A 190 10.74 19.39 3.98
N LEU A 191 11.68 18.46 4.23
CA LEU A 191 13.11 18.77 4.27
C LEU A 191 13.65 19.18 2.90
N SER A 192 13.17 18.59 1.82
CA SER A 192 13.56 18.97 0.45
C SER A 192 13.10 20.39 0.09
N GLY A 193 11.93 20.81 0.57
CA GLY A 193 11.41 22.15 0.37
C GLY A 193 12.23 23.23 1.09
N ILE A 194 12.88 22.86 2.19
CA ILE A 194 13.77 23.76 2.96
C ILE A 194 15.19 23.74 2.40
N PHE A 195 15.77 22.55 2.17
CA PHE A 195 17.21 22.40 1.94
C PHE A 195 17.61 22.05 0.51
N LEU A 196 16.71 21.46 -0.29
CA LEU A 196 16.95 21.01 -1.67
C LEU A 196 16.17 21.88 -2.66
N SER A 197 15.65 21.25 -3.71
CA SER A 197 14.59 21.79 -4.55
C SER A 197 13.27 21.16 -4.20
N LYS A 198 12.22 21.96 -4.37
CA LYS A 198 10.83 21.51 -4.36
C LYS A 198 10.58 20.41 -5.38
N GLY A 199 11.33 20.34 -6.48
CA GLY A 199 11.19 19.30 -7.51
C GLY A 199 11.32 17.88 -6.95
N PHE A 200 12.34 17.63 -6.13
CA PHE A 200 12.55 16.33 -5.48
C PHE A 200 11.43 15.97 -4.49
N GLY A 201 10.97 16.95 -3.72
CA GLY A 201 9.84 16.77 -2.82
C GLY A 201 8.53 16.50 -3.55
N ILE A 202 8.25 17.27 -4.62
CA ILE A 202 7.05 17.11 -5.46
C ILE A 202 7.00 15.71 -6.05
N GLN A 203 8.11 15.19 -6.55
CA GLN A 203 8.19 13.83 -7.09
C GLN A 203 7.78 12.78 -6.06
N THR A 204 8.33 12.91 -4.86
CA THR A 204 8.05 11.96 -3.76
C THR A 204 6.59 12.05 -3.32
N LEU A 205 6.06 13.27 -3.16
CA LEU A 205 4.64 13.51 -2.81
C LEU A 205 3.68 13.00 -3.88
N LEU A 206 4.04 13.16 -5.15
CA LEU A 206 3.20 12.75 -6.27
C LEU A 206 3.08 11.24 -6.33
N VAL A 207 4.19 10.51 -6.23
CA VAL A 207 4.14 9.04 -6.18
C VAL A 207 3.42 8.56 -4.92
N ASP A 208 3.61 9.24 -3.78
CA ASP A 208 2.91 8.90 -2.55
C ASP A 208 1.39 9.04 -2.70
N LEU A 209 0.93 10.14 -3.29
CA LEU A 209 -0.49 10.38 -3.58
C LEU A 209 -1.06 9.34 -4.57
N VAL A 210 -0.35 9.05 -5.66
CA VAL A 210 -0.77 8.05 -6.65
C VAL A 210 -0.86 6.67 -5.98
N SER A 211 0.10 6.31 -5.14
CA SER A 211 0.07 5.02 -4.42
C SER A 211 -1.06 4.93 -3.40
N ALA A 212 -1.39 6.02 -2.69
CA ALA A 212 -2.56 6.07 -1.80
C ALA A 212 -3.87 5.95 -2.58
N GLY A 213 -3.98 6.59 -3.75
CA GLY A 213 -5.15 6.44 -4.61
C GLY A 213 -5.28 5.06 -5.24
N ALA A 214 -4.17 4.46 -5.66
CA ALA A 214 -4.14 3.07 -6.13
C ALA A 214 -4.56 2.11 -5.01
N ALA A 215 -4.09 2.35 -3.77
CA ALA A 215 -4.57 1.60 -2.61
C ALA A 215 -6.08 1.77 -2.40
N LEU A 216 -6.63 2.98 -2.52
CA LEU A 216 -8.08 3.22 -2.43
C LEU A 216 -8.86 2.35 -3.42
N VAL A 217 -8.41 2.26 -4.68
CA VAL A 217 -9.09 1.46 -5.72
C VAL A 217 -8.92 -0.04 -5.47
N LEU A 218 -7.69 -0.48 -5.21
CA LEU A 218 -7.36 -1.90 -5.07
C LEU A 218 -7.84 -2.51 -3.75
N TYR A 219 -7.96 -1.70 -2.70
CA TYR A 219 -8.30 -2.15 -1.34
C TYR A 219 -9.79 -1.95 -0.99
N ASN A 220 -10.53 -1.02 -1.61
CA ASN A 220 -11.98 -0.90 -1.39
C ASN A 220 -12.80 -2.07 -1.95
N LEU A 221 -12.33 -2.72 -3.02
CA LEU A 221 -12.99 -3.89 -3.59
C LEU A 221 -12.98 -5.09 -2.62
N PRO A 222 -11.84 -5.45 -1.99
CA PRO A 222 -11.79 -6.50 -0.97
C PRO A 222 -12.37 -6.13 0.41
N LEU A 223 -12.30 -4.86 0.84
CA LEU A 223 -12.73 -4.44 2.18
C LEU A 223 -14.21 -4.70 2.45
N LYS A 224 -15.09 -4.41 1.48
CA LYS A 224 -16.53 -4.71 1.61
C LYS A 224 -16.79 -6.20 1.85
N VAL A 225 -15.95 -7.07 1.28
CA VAL A 225 -16.03 -8.53 1.45
C VAL A 225 -15.49 -8.95 2.82
N TRP A 226 -14.37 -8.37 3.24
CA TRP A 226 -13.72 -8.74 4.51
C TRP A 226 -14.45 -8.20 5.74
N THR A 227 -15.02 -7.01 5.68
CA THR A 227 -15.48 -6.30 6.89
C THR A 227 -16.98 -6.00 6.95
N GLY A 228 -17.74 -6.34 5.91
CA GLY A 228 -19.21 -6.33 5.92
C GLY A 228 -19.84 -6.98 7.16
N PRO A 229 -19.33 -8.12 7.69
CA PRO A 229 -19.89 -8.74 8.90
C PRO A 229 -19.41 -8.13 10.24
N MET A 230 -18.54 -7.12 10.27
CA MET A 230 -17.92 -6.60 11.50
C MET A 230 -18.58 -5.35 12.09
N ALA A 231 -19.49 -4.69 11.36
CA ALA A 231 -20.13 -3.45 11.82
C ALA A 231 -21.12 -3.64 12.99
N SER A 232 -21.43 -4.88 13.38
CA SER A 232 -22.43 -5.22 14.39
C SER A 232 -21.89 -5.93 15.64
N ALA A 233 -20.57 -6.17 15.75
CA ALA A 233 -20.02 -6.87 16.91
C ALA A 233 -19.72 -5.90 18.07
N GLN A 234 -20.29 -6.17 19.25
CA GLN A 234 -19.95 -5.47 20.50
C GLN A 234 -18.51 -5.80 20.91
N PHE A 235 -17.71 -4.77 21.19
CA PHE A 235 -16.28 -4.89 21.53
C PHE A 235 -16.08 -5.23 23.01
N SER A 236 -15.19 -6.18 23.33
CA SER A 236 -14.62 -6.30 24.68
C SER A 236 -13.47 -5.30 24.87
N GLU A 237 -13.22 -4.87 26.11
CA GLU A 237 -12.27 -3.80 26.48
C GLU A 237 -10.79 -4.08 26.13
N GLY A 238 -10.45 -5.24 25.55
CA GLY A 238 -9.08 -5.61 25.14
C GLY A 238 -8.88 -5.81 23.63
N ALA A 239 -9.92 -5.73 22.81
CA ALA A 239 -9.80 -5.97 21.38
C ALA A 239 -9.21 -4.75 20.64
N PRO A 240 -8.30 -4.95 19.64
CA PRO A 240 -7.81 -3.89 18.78
C PRO A 240 -9.01 -3.22 18.10
N SER A 241 -9.06 -1.89 18.21
CA SER A 241 -10.21 -1.13 17.75
C SER A 241 -10.25 -1.13 16.22
N THR A 242 -11.26 -1.80 15.65
CA THR A 242 -11.49 -1.75 14.21
C THR A 242 -11.78 -0.32 13.75
N THR A 243 -12.26 0.54 14.66
CA THR A 243 -12.41 1.99 14.46
C THR A 243 -11.09 2.66 14.07
N PHE A 244 -9.97 2.34 14.74
CA PHE A 244 -8.67 2.91 14.39
C PHE A 244 -8.13 2.37 13.05
N LEU A 245 -8.41 1.10 12.73
CA LEU A 245 -8.10 0.54 11.43
C LEU A 245 -8.82 1.31 10.31
N TYR A 246 -10.13 1.52 10.45
CA TYR A 246 -10.92 2.29 9.48
C TYR A 246 -10.49 3.74 9.40
N MET A 247 -10.33 4.40 10.54
CA MET A 247 -9.88 5.78 10.59
C MET A 247 -8.51 5.93 9.89
N GLY A 248 -7.60 4.97 10.09
CA GLY A 248 -6.33 4.89 9.39
C GLY A 248 -6.49 4.77 7.87
N ILE A 249 -7.35 3.85 7.40
CA ILE A 249 -7.65 3.69 5.97
C ILE A 249 -8.23 4.98 5.38
N TYR A 250 -9.23 5.57 6.04
CA TYR A 250 -9.85 6.82 5.60
C TYR A 250 -8.81 7.94 5.55
N LEU A 251 -8.01 8.13 6.59
CA LEU A 251 -6.99 9.19 6.62
C LEU A 251 -5.88 8.96 5.57
N ALA A 252 -5.52 7.70 5.29
CA ALA A 252 -4.54 7.34 4.27
C ALA A 252 -5.04 7.53 2.84
N THR A 253 -6.34 7.35 2.59
CA THR A 253 -6.88 7.22 1.23
C THR A 253 -7.83 8.35 0.83
N VAL A 254 -8.56 8.96 1.77
CA VAL A 254 -9.51 10.07 1.49
C VAL A 254 -8.83 11.26 0.84
N PRO A 255 -7.63 11.72 1.25
CA PRO A 255 -7.01 12.85 0.57
C PRO A 255 -6.71 12.56 -0.90
N ALA A 256 -6.27 11.33 -1.21
CA ALA A 256 -6.16 10.88 -2.60
C ALA A 256 -7.55 10.79 -3.25
N GLY A 257 -8.55 10.24 -2.56
CA GLY A 257 -9.93 10.16 -3.00
C GLY A 257 -10.55 11.51 -3.35
N VAL A 258 -10.27 12.58 -2.59
CA VAL A 258 -10.71 13.95 -2.90
C VAL A 258 -10.06 14.45 -4.19
N VAL A 259 -8.76 14.21 -4.39
CA VAL A 259 -8.07 14.55 -5.64
C VAL A 259 -8.68 13.78 -6.82
N PHE A 260 -8.93 12.49 -6.65
CA PHE A 260 -9.63 11.66 -7.64
C PHE A 260 -11.06 12.15 -7.87
N PHE A 261 -11.78 12.59 -6.85
CA PHE A 261 -13.15 13.10 -6.96
C PHE A 261 -13.19 14.44 -7.71
N ILE A 262 -12.31 15.37 -7.38
CA ILE A 262 -12.14 16.63 -8.13
C ILE A 262 -11.84 16.32 -9.60
N TYR A 263 -10.96 15.34 -9.85
CA TYR A 263 -10.69 14.87 -11.19
C TYR A 263 -11.93 14.31 -11.90
N GLN A 264 -12.74 13.50 -11.21
CA GLN A 264 -14.01 13.01 -11.77
C GLN A 264 -15.00 14.14 -12.06
N LEU A 265 -15.08 15.16 -11.20
CA LEU A 265 -15.91 16.34 -11.45
C LEU A 265 -15.46 17.11 -12.70
N ILE A 266 -14.15 17.23 -12.94
CA ILE A 266 -13.61 17.87 -14.16
C ILE A 266 -14.07 17.10 -15.41
N ILE A 267 -14.12 15.76 -15.34
CA ILE A 267 -14.61 14.91 -16.44
C ILE A 267 -16.10 15.11 -16.65
N LEU A 268 -16.89 15.06 -15.58
CA LEU A 268 -18.34 15.25 -15.66
C LEU A 268 -18.67 16.62 -16.24
N LEU A 269 -17.93 17.66 -15.85
CA LEU A 269 -18.03 18.98 -16.45
C LEU A 269 -17.67 18.96 -17.94
N ALA A 270 -16.61 18.27 -18.33
CA ALA A 270 -16.23 18.14 -19.74
C ALA A 270 -17.30 17.45 -20.58
N VAL A 271 -17.88 16.35 -20.08
CA VAL A 271 -18.99 15.63 -20.71
C VAL A 271 -20.23 16.51 -20.79
N PHE A 272 -20.57 17.21 -19.71
CA PHE A 272 -21.69 18.15 -19.68
C PHE A 272 -21.53 19.25 -20.72
N LEU A 273 -20.35 19.89 -20.80
CA LEU A 273 -20.05 20.93 -21.79
C LEU A 273 -20.14 20.39 -23.22
N LEU A 274 -19.72 19.14 -23.44
CA LEU A 274 -19.80 18.46 -24.74
C LEU A 274 -21.26 18.21 -25.15
N ILE A 275 -22.08 17.67 -24.25
CA ILE A 275 -23.51 17.44 -24.49
C ILE A 275 -24.22 18.78 -24.74
N TRP A 276 -23.96 19.78 -23.91
CA TRP A 276 -24.54 21.11 -24.05
C TRP A 276 -24.13 21.77 -25.37
N SER A 277 -22.88 21.57 -25.81
CA SER A 277 -22.42 22.04 -27.10
C SER A 277 -23.16 21.39 -28.26
N MET A 278 -23.50 20.10 -28.16
CA MET A 278 -24.25 19.38 -29.20
C MET A 278 -25.69 19.88 -29.29
N VAL A 279 -26.35 20.09 -28.15
CA VAL A 279 -27.73 20.60 -28.09
C VAL A 279 -27.81 22.06 -28.54
N GLY A 280 -26.91 22.92 -28.03
CA GLY A 280 -26.92 24.36 -28.29
C GLY A 280 -26.16 24.80 -29.55
N LYS A 281 -25.56 23.87 -30.31
CA LYS A 281 -24.69 24.15 -31.47
C LYS A 281 -23.59 25.20 -31.20
N ASN A 282 -23.13 25.33 -29.96
CA ASN A 282 -22.19 26.37 -29.55
C ASN A 282 -20.73 25.88 -29.64
N LYS A 283 -20.01 26.31 -30.68
CA LYS A 283 -18.61 25.94 -30.95
C LYS A 283 -17.64 26.27 -29.81
N GLY A 284 -17.92 27.29 -29.00
CA GLY A 284 -17.08 27.68 -27.86
C GLY A 284 -17.05 26.62 -26.76
N LEU A 285 -18.21 26.02 -26.45
CA LEU A 285 -18.35 24.98 -25.43
C LEU A 285 -17.73 23.66 -25.88
N ALA A 286 -17.87 23.29 -27.17
CA ALA A 286 -17.14 22.15 -27.73
C ALA A 286 -15.62 22.31 -27.59
N LYS A 287 -15.09 23.52 -27.83
CA LYS A 287 -13.66 23.79 -27.70
C LYS A 287 -13.20 23.66 -26.24
N ALA A 288 -13.96 24.21 -25.30
CA ALA A 288 -13.68 24.08 -23.86
C ALA A 288 -13.73 22.61 -23.39
N ALA A 289 -14.77 21.87 -23.79
CA ALA A 289 -14.87 20.44 -23.50
C ALA A 289 -13.69 19.65 -24.10
N GLY A 290 -13.32 19.95 -25.34
CA GLY A 290 -12.15 19.37 -26.01
C GLY A 290 -10.84 19.61 -25.24
N TYR A 291 -10.63 20.81 -24.68
CA TYR A 291 -9.46 21.09 -23.84
C TYR A 291 -9.47 20.27 -22.55
N LEU A 292 -10.62 20.16 -21.86
CA LEU A 292 -10.72 19.38 -20.63
C LEU A 292 -10.52 17.88 -20.86
N ILE A 293 -11.12 17.33 -21.93
CA ILE A 293 -10.90 15.93 -22.35
C ILE A 293 -9.44 15.72 -22.76
N GLY A 294 -8.84 16.65 -23.51
CA GLY A 294 -7.43 16.59 -23.87
C GLY A 294 -6.53 16.56 -22.64
N LEU A 295 -6.76 17.45 -21.66
CA LEU A 295 -6.05 17.45 -20.38
C LEU A 295 -6.21 16.12 -19.63
N TRP A 296 -7.42 15.55 -19.63
CA TRP A 296 -7.72 14.26 -19.02
C TRP A 296 -6.95 13.10 -19.66
N ILE A 297 -6.98 13.01 -21.00
CA ILE A 297 -6.23 11.99 -21.75
C ILE A 297 -4.73 12.16 -21.50
N ILE A 298 -4.22 13.40 -21.58
CA ILE A 298 -2.81 13.70 -21.30
C ILE A 298 -2.45 13.26 -19.88
N MET A 299 -3.31 13.48 -18.89
CA MET A 299 -3.05 13.08 -17.51
C MET A 299 -3.02 11.55 -17.34
N TRP A 300 -3.92 10.79 -17.98
CA TRP A 300 -3.89 9.32 -17.95
C TRP A 300 -2.69 8.75 -18.68
N ILE A 301 -2.40 9.27 -19.88
CA ILE A 301 -1.16 8.93 -20.59
C ILE A 301 0.02 9.27 -19.69
N TRP A 302 0.03 10.43 -19.04
CA TRP A 302 1.11 10.82 -18.15
C TRP A 302 1.24 9.89 -16.94
N ILE A 303 0.13 9.44 -16.31
CA ILE A 303 0.12 8.50 -15.18
C ILE A 303 0.58 7.10 -15.61
N VAL A 304 0.05 6.58 -16.72
CA VAL A 304 0.34 5.22 -17.21
C VAL A 304 1.73 5.15 -17.84
N SER A 305 2.06 6.12 -18.68
CA SER A 305 3.37 6.26 -19.28
C SER A 305 4.41 6.78 -18.30
N PHE A 306 4.04 7.17 -17.07
CA PHE A 306 4.97 7.71 -16.08
C PHE A 306 6.13 6.76 -15.78
N ALA A 307 5.80 5.50 -15.52
CA ALA A 307 6.78 4.46 -15.26
C ALA A 307 7.57 4.14 -16.53
N VAL A 308 6.91 4.15 -17.69
CA VAL A 308 7.53 3.87 -18.99
C VAL A 308 8.53 4.97 -19.37
N PHE A 309 8.18 6.24 -19.23
CA PHE A 309 9.07 7.38 -19.50
C PHE A 309 10.24 7.41 -18.53
N ALA A 310 10.01 7.13 -17.25
CA ALA A 310 11.09 7.04 -16.27
C ALA A 310 12.11 5.93 -16.63
N ILE A 311 11.63 4.75 -17.07
CA ILE A 311 12.50 3.67 -17.55
C ILE A 311 13.18 4.06 -18.86
N ALA A 312 12.42 4.57 -19.84
CA ALA A 312 12.92 4.95 -21.15
C ALA A 312 14.01 6.03 -21.05
N GLU A 313 13.87 6.97 -20.12
CA GLU A 313 14.89 8.00 -19.87
C GLU A 313 16.12 7.42 -19.18
N VAL A 314 15.99 6.52 -18.21
CA VAL A 314 17.16 5.83 -17.62
C VAL A 314 17.92 5.05 -18.70
N VAL A 315 17.20 4.34 -19.57
CA VAL A 315 17.76 3.63 -20.73
C VAL A 315 18.40 4.64 -21.69
N TRP A 316 17.72 5.72 -22.03
CA TRP A 316 18.25 6.76 -22.92
C TRP A 316 19.50 7.42 -22.35
N LEU A 317 19.52 7.76 -21.06
CA LEU A 317 20.68 8.32 -20.38
C LEU A 317 21.84 7.33 -20.41
N ALA A 318 21.57 6.05 -20.12
CA ALA A 318 22.59 5.00 -20.14
C ALA A 318 23.20 4.76 -21.53
N PHE A 319 22.39 4.80 -22.59
CA PHE A 319 22.82 4.42 -23.95
C PHE A 319 23.12 5.60 -24.89
N TYR A 320 22.35 6.69 -24.80
CA TYR A 320 22.37 7.79 -25.77
C TYR A 320 23.09 9.07 -25.30
N LYS A 321 23.30 9.27 -23.99
CA LYS A 321 24.03 10.45 -23.49
C LYS A 321 25.45 10.54 -24.05
N LYS A 322 26.08 9.40 -24.35
CA LYS A 322 27.42 9.33 -24.94
C LYS A 322 27.48 9.90 -26.37
N LYS A 323 26.36 9.99 -27.08
CA LYS A 323 26.33 10.31 -28.52
C LYS A 323 25.81 11.73 -28.85
N ASN A 324 24.84 12.27 -28.09
CA ASN A 324 24.11 13.50 -28.47
C ASN A 324 24.13 14.64 -27.44
N GLY A 325 25.11 14.70 -26.54
CA GLY A 325 25.25 15.85 -25.61
C GLY A 325 24.19 15.93 -24.50
N GLY A 326 23.32 14.93 -24.35
CA GLY A 326 22.53 14.70 -23.14
C GLY A 326 21.27 15.56 -22.94
N LYS A 327 20.80 16.31 -23.95
CA LYS A 327 19.56 17.08 -23.87
C LYS A 327 18.40 16.33 -24.52
N PHE A 328 17.26 16.26 -23.83
CA PHE A 328 16.05 15.63 -24.32
C PHE A 328 14.94 16.69 -24.43
N PRO A 329 14.53 17.10 -25.64
CA PRO A 329 13.76 18.33 -25.85
C PRO A 329 12.40 18.33 -25.15
N VAL A 330 11.70 17.19 -25.16
CA VAL A 330 10.39 17.05 -24.49
C VAL A 330 10.48 17.20 -22.96
N LEU A 331 11.65 16.91 -22.37
CA LEU A 331 11.86 16.95 -20.93
C LEU A 331 12.32 18.33 -20.44
N GLU A 332 12.92 19.15 -21.30
CA GLU A 332 13.31 20.53 -20.97
C GLU A 332 12.09 21.44 -20.76
N ASP A 333 11.02 21.28 -21.55
CA ASP A 333 9.77 22.03 -21.38
C ASP A 333 9.09 21.74 -20.03
N LEU A 334 9.05 20.48 -19.61
CA LEU A 334 8.53 20.09 -18.29
C LEU A 334 9.40 20.65 -17.15
N ARG A 335 10.71 20.73 -17.34
CA ARG A 335 11.65 21.33 -16.39
C ARG A 335 11.40 22.82 -16.22
N GLY A 336 11.09 23.52 -17.32
CA GLY A 336 10.69 24.94 -17.35
C GLY A 336 9.45 25.22 -16.51
N TRP A 337 8.47 24.32 -16.49
CA TRP A 337 7.24 24.50 -15.69
C TRP A 337 7.50 24.54 -14.17
N PHE A 338 8.52 23.81 -13.71
CA PHE A 338 9.00 23.83 -12.33
C PHE A 338 10.07 24.88 -12.05
N SER A 339 10.53 25.59 -13.08
CA SER A 339 11.47 26.70 -12.96
C SER A 339 10.79 27.90 -12.29
N ARG A 340 11.62 28.86 -11.87
CA ARG A 340 11.18 30.08 -11.19
C ARG A 340 10.55 31.10 -12.15
N GLU A 341 10.54 30.82 -13.45
CA GLU A 341 10.04 31.72 -14.48
C GLU A 341 8.50 31.77 -14.44
N GLY A 342 7.96 32.98 -14.30
CA GLY A 342 6.52 33.23 -14.22
C GLY A 342 6.20 34.49 -13.41
N SER A 343 4.93 34.87 -13.41
CA SER A 343 4.44 36.01 -12.61
C SER A 343 4.66 35.78 -11.11
N SER A 344 4.87 36.86 -10.35
CA SER A 344 5.04 36.81 -8.89
C SER A 344 3.89 36.04 -8.21
N LEU A 345 2.66 36.25 -8.68
CA LEU A 345 1.46 35.54 -8.21
C LEU A 345 1.53 34.04 -8.48
N GLY A 346 2.01 33.62 -9.66
CA GLY A 346 2.22 32.21 -9.99
C GLY A 346 3.27 31.55 -9.08
N PHE A 347 4.35 32.26 -8.75
CA PHE A 347 5.35 31.77 -7.81
C PHE A 347 4.80 31.60 -6.39
N PHE A 348 4.02 32.57 -5.89
CA PHE A 348 3.34 32.47 -4.60
C PHE A 348 2.39 31.27 -4.55
N LEU A 349 1.53 31.11 -5.56
CA LEU A 349 0.58 30.01 -5.65
C LEU A 349 1.31 28.66 -5.64
N LYS A 350 2.36 28.49 -6.45
CA LYS A 350 3.20 27.28 -6.48
C LYS A 350 3.81 26.96 -5.11
N ARG A 351 4.20 27.99 -4.34
CA ARG A 351 4.75 27.80 -2.98
C ARG A 351 3.70 27.36 -1.98
N TYR A 352 2.53 28.00 -1.95
CA TYR A 352 1.45 27.63 -1.03
C TYR A 352 0.90 26.23 -1.33
N VAL A 353 0.66 25.93 -2.61
CA VAL A 353 0.18 24.61 -3.04
C VAL A 353 1.15 23.50 -2.62
N TYR A 354 2.45 23.72 -2.78
CA TYR A 354 3.46 22.75 -2.34
C TYR A 354 3.37 22.45 -0.83
N TRP A 355 3.31 23.48 0.02
CA TRP A 355 3.24 23.29 1.47
C TRP A 355 1.91 22.69 1.91
N ALA A 356 0.79 23.06 1.27
CA ALA A 356 -0.49 22.40 1.49
C ALA A 356 -0.41 20.90 1.16
N TRP A 357 0.27 20.54 0.07
CA TRP A 357 0.47 19.14 -0.30
C TRP A 357 1.36 18.38 0.70
N VAL A 358 2.40 19.02 1.23
CA VAL A 358 3.20 18.45 2.33
C VAL A 358 2.31 18.12 3.54
N ILE A 359 1.45 19.04 3.96
CA ILE A 359 0.51 18.83 5.09
C ILE A 359 -0.44 17.66 4.80
N VAL A 360 -1.01 17.61 3.59
CA VAL A 360 -1.87 16.51 3.16
C VAL A 360 -1.12 15.16 3.21
N SER A 361 0.14 15.12 2.78
CA SER A 361 0.95 13.90 2.84
C SER A 361 1.29 13.49 4.28
N PHE A 362 1.43 14.43 5.23
CA PHE A 362 1.53 14.10 6.65
C PHE A 362 0.28 13.39 7.15
N ALA A 363 -0.92 13.88 6.80
CA ALA A 363 -2.17 13.21 7.14
C ALA A 363 -2.23 11.79 6.56
N VAL A 364 -1.87 11.62 5.28
CA VAL A 364 -1.79 10.30 4.62
C VAL A 364 -0.82 9.37 5.36
N ALA A 365 0.36 9.85 5.73
CA ALA A 365 1.36 9.06 6.44
C ALA A 365 0.88 8.63 7.84
N VAL A 366 0.22 9.52 8.59
CA VAL A 366 -0.40 9.18 9.88
C VAL A 366 -1.46 8.11 9.67
N GLY A 367 -2.30 8.23 8.65
CA GLY A 367 -3.33 7.24 8.33
C GLY A 367 -2.74 5.86 8.03
N ARG A 368 -1.67 5.82 7.24
CA ARG A 368 -0.94 4.58 6.95
C ARG A 368 -0.32 3.96 8.20
N TRP A 369 0.24 4.77 9.10
CA TRP A 369 0.76 4.28 10.38
C TRP A 369 -0.33 3.68 11.26
N MET A 370 -1.47 4.36 11.39
CA MET A 370 -2.61 3.87 12.15
C MET A 370 -3.12 2.55 11.56
N PHE A 371 -3.39 2.52 10.25
CA PHE A 371 -3.84 1.31 9.56
C PHE A 371 -2.83 0.17 9.71
N PHE A 372 -1.56 0.43 9.45
CA PHE A 372 -0.52 -0.60 9.49
C PHE A 372 -0.32 -1.14 10.91
N ASN A 373 -0.29 -0.29 11.94
CA ASN A 373 -0.17 -0.75 13.32
C ASN A 373 -1.34 -1.65 13.75
N GLU A 374 -2.57 -1.26 13.45
CA GLU A 374 -3.76 -2.06 13.78
C GLU A 374 -3.82 -3.34 12.96
N LEU A 375 -3.52 -3.26 11.65
CA LEU A 375 -3.42 -4.44 10.79
C LEU A 375 -2.36 -5.43 11.32
N LEU A 376 -1.21 -4.94 11.79
CA LEU A 376 -0.18 -5.80 12.37
C LEU A 376 -0.58 -6.40 13.72
N GLN A 377 -1.43 -5.74 14.50
CA GLN A 377 -2.02 -6.34 15.70
C GLN A 377 -2.96 -7.48 15.33
N LEU A 378 -3.85 -7.23 14.38
CA LEU A 378 -4.84 -8.19 13.89
C LEU A 378 -4.19 -9.42 13.22
N VAL A 379 -3.24 -9.18 12.32
CA VAL A 379 -2.57 -10.22 11.52
C VAL A 379 -1.44 -10.88 12.29
N GLY A 380 -0.67 -10.12 13.07
CA GLY A 380 0.47 -10.65 13.83
C GLY A 380 0.06 -11.63 14.94
N GLY A 381 -1.18 -11.53 15.42
CA GLY A 381 -1.78 -12.52 16.29
C GLY A 381 -2.34 -13.75 15.55
N ALA A 382 -2.79 -13.58 14.30
CA ALA A 382 -3.46 -14.62 13.53
C ALA A 382 -2.52 -15.50 12.68
N PHE A 383 -1.43 -14.93 12.17
CA PHE A 383 -0.61 -15.54 11.12
C PHE A 383 0.88 -15.20 11.27
N CYS A 384 1.73 -16.23 11.41
CA CYS A 384 3.20 -16.14 11.47
C CYS A 384 3.88 -16.81 10.26
N PRO A 385 3.66 -16.37 9.01
CA PRO A 385 4.27 -17.07 7.89
C PRO A 385 5.78 -16.72 7.81
N ASP A 386 6.63 -17.74 7.73
CA ASP A 386 8.09 -17.57 7.52
C ASP A 386 8.40 -16.73 6.28
N SER A 387 7.49 -16.71 5.32
CA SER A 387 7.62 -15.94 4.12
C SER A 387 7.53 -14.42 4.27
N LEU A 388 6.97 -13.94 5.38
CA LEU A 388 7.01 -12.52 5.69
C LEU A 388 8.46 -12.04 5.82
N LYS A 389 9.38 -12.91 6.27
CA LYS A 389 10.83 -12.63 6.28
C LYS A 389 11.39 -12.46 4.87
N GLY A 390 10.94 -13.27 3.92
CA GLY A 390 11.33 -13.17 2.51
C GLY A 390 10.85 -11.87 1.86
N ALA A 391 9.56 -11.53 2.02
CA ALA A 391 9.01 -10.29 1.49
C ALA A 391 9.66 -9.04 2.12
N THR A 392 9.93 -9.06 3.42
CA THR A 392 10.60 -7.95 4.12
C THR A 392 12.07 -7.80 3.73
N ALA A 393 12.82 -8.90 3.63
CA ALA A 393 14.20 -8.87 3.14
C ALA A 393 14.27 -8.33 1.70
N ALA A 394 13.37 -8.78 0.82
CA ALA A 394 13.27 -8.27 -0.54
C ALA A 394 12.97 -6.77 -0.56
N SER A 395 12.06 -6.29 0.30
CA SER A 395 11.73 -4.87 0.40
C SER A 395 12.94 -4.02 0.78
N ILE A 396 13.76 -4.45 1.75
CA ILE A 396 14.99 -3.73 2.11
C ILE A 396 16.01 -3.77 0.98
N LEU A 397 16.24 -4.94 0.37
CA LEU A 397 17.21 -5.09 -0.71
C LEU A 397 16.84 -4.23 -1.93
N ILE A 398 15.55 -4.19 -2.31
CA ILE A 398 15.07 -3.35 -3.41
C ILE A 398 15.23 -1.86 -3.05
N THR A 399 14.91 -1.48 -1.81
CA THR A 399 15.07 -0.09 -1.36
C THR A 399 16.54 0.33 -1.42
N TRP A 400 17.42 -0.52 -0.91
CA TRP A 400 18.86 -0.30 -0.93
C TRP A 400 19.40 -0.25 -2.37
N ALA A 401 19.01 -1.19 -3.22
CA ALA A 401 19.39 -1.21 -4.63
C ALA A 401 18.92 0.06 -5.35
N ALA A 402 17.68 0.51 -5.17
CA ALA A 402 17.16 1.73 -5.77
C ALA A 402 17.94 2.97 -5.31
N ILE A 403 18.33 3.02 -4.03
CA ILE A 403 19.17 4.09 -3.48
C ILE A 403 20.57 4.07 -4.09
N VAL A 404 21.23 2.90 -4.12
CA VAL A 404 22.59 2.74 -4.66
C VAL A 404 22.60 3.05 -6.16
N SER A 405 21.63 2.56 -6.93
CA SER A 405 21.49 2.87 -8.35
C SER A 405 21.33 4.37 -8.58
N ASN A 406 20.51 5.08 -7.80
CA ASN A 406 20.39 6.54 -7.90
C ASN A 406 21.75 7.25 -7.65
N VAL A 407 22.48 6.83 -6.61
CA VAL A 407 23.81 7.39 -6.29
C VAL A 407 24.82 7.12 -7.41
N LEU A 408 24.86 5.89 -7.94
CA LEU A 408 25.75 5.52 -9.04
C LEU A 408 25.45 6.32 -10.32
N LEU A 409 24.17 6.45 -10.68
CA LEU A 409 23.74 7.26 -11.82
C LEU A 409 24.12 8.74 -11.64
N LYS A 410 24.05 9.28 -10.41
CA LYS A 410 24.54 10.63 -10.10
C LYS A 410 26.04 10.77 -10.25
N LEU A 411 26.83 9.80 -9.77
CA LEU A 411 28.29 9.82 -9.89
C LEU A 411 28.74 9.76 -11.36
N GLN A 412 27.99 9.06 -12.21
CA GLN A 412 28.21 9.04 -13.67
C GLN A 412 27.71 10.32 -14.38
N GLY A 413 27.19 11.28 -13.62
CA GLY A 413 26.63 12.54 -14.13
C GLY A 413 25.30 12.38 -14.87
N LEU A 414 24.67 11.19 -14.84
CA LEU A 414 23.43 10.91 -15.57
C LEU A 414 22.20 11.54 -14.90
N ALA A 415 22.28 11.83 -13.60
CA ALA A 415 21.23 12.50 -12.85
C ALA A 415 21.59 13.98 -12.59
N LEU A 416 21.19 14.85 -13.51
CA LEU A 416 21.23 16.31 -13.37
C LEU A 416 19.81 16.86 -13.30
#